data_AF-A0A958JAC6-F1
#
_entry.id   AF-A0A958JAC6-F1
#
_cell.length_a   1.000
_cell.length_b   1.000
_cell.length_c   1.000
_cell.angle_alpha   90.00
_cell.angle_beta   90.00
_cell.angle_gamma   90.00
#
_symmetry.space_group_name_H-M   'P 1'
#
loop_
_entity.id
_entity.type
_entity.pdbx_description
1 polymer ?
#
loop_
_entity_poly.entity_id
_entity_poly.type
_entity_poly.pdbx_seq_one_letter_code
_entity_poly.pdbx_strand_id
1 'polypeptide(L)'
;QDKPGNFDYVFCLGVLHHTGDPIETVKQIKKMLKSDGKAVIWVYGKEGNSLYLTLYNSLSFFTKKMPHKLLVFLSKVLTYPLMAYIWLAKRIPLPMRKYMVNVLGKYSFYELELTIYDQLNPNVAAYWTREEFKNILESGGLEPLEFYHRHGYSWTAISKQGQG
;
A
#
# COMPACT_ATOMS: atom_id res chain seq x y z
N GLN A 1 -14.45 12.23 21.73
CA GLN A 1 -14.78 11.71 20.38
C GLN A 1 -15.03 12.90 19.48
N ASP A 2 -14.45 12.91 18.28
CA ASP A 2 -14.61 14.00 17.32
C ASP A 2 -16.02 14.01 16.72
N LYS A 3 -16.55 15.19 16.44
CA LYS A 3 -17.89 15.35 15.85
C LYS A 3 -17.86 15.03 14.35
N PRO A 4 -18.84 14.29 13.82
CA PRO A 4 -19.02 14.13 12.37
C PRO A 4 -19.08 15.47 11.66
N GLY A 5 -18.59 15.52 10.41
CA GLY A 5 -18.76 16.68 9.54
C GLY A 5 -17.87 17.89 9.83
N ASN A 6 -16.75 17.73 10.54
CA ASN A 6 -15.96 18.87 11.04
C ASN A 6 -14.59 19.05 10.37
N PHE A 7 -14.17 18.13 9.50
CA PHE A 7 -12.85 18.16 8.89
C PHE A 7 -12.90 18.63 7.44
N ASP A 8 -12.09 19.64 7.11
CA ASP A 8 -11.84 20.07 5.73
C ASP A 8 -11.03 19.02 4.95
N TYR A 9 -10.14 18.31 5.65
CA TYR A 9 -9.30 17.26 5.07
C TYR A 9 -9.21 16.04 5.98
N VAL A 10 -9.29 14.85 5.38
CA VAL A 10 -9.03 13.57 6.05
C VAL A 10 -7.99 12.80 5.26
N PHE A 11 -6.96 12.28 5.93
CA PHE A 11 -5.88 11.51 5.31
C PHE A 11 -5.97 10.05 5.73
N CYS A 12 -5.96 9.13 4.76
CA CYS A 12 -5.91 7.69 4.98
C CYS A 12 -4.79 7.11 4.13
N LEU A 13 -3.57 7.12 4.67
CA LEU A 13 -2.36 6.76 3.95
C LEU A 13 -1.85 5.41 4.44
N GLY A 14 -1.90 4.39 3.59
CA GLY A 14 -1.32 3.10 3.93
C GLY A 14 -2.18 2.25 4.86
N VAL A 15 -3.47 2.58 5.00
CA VAL A 15 -4.37 1.95 5.96
C VAL A 15 -5.48 1.18 5.28
N LEU A 16 -6.21 1.79 4.33
CA LEU A 16 -7.45 1.25 3.77
C LEU A 16 -7.32 -0.19 3.24
N HIS A 17 -6.20 -0.51 2.60
CA HIS A 17 -5.95 -1.82 2.00
C HIS A 17 -5.58 -2.93 3.01
N HIS A 18 -5.39 -2.57 4.28
CA HIS A 18 -5.23 -3.52 5.38
C HIS A 18 -6.54 -3.75 6.16
N THR A 19 -7.60 -3.02 5.83
CA THR A 19 -8.89 -3.13 6.55
C THR A 19 -9.69 -4.35 6.08
N GLY A 20 -10.45 -4.96 7.01
CA GLY A 20 -11.33 -6.08 6.70
C GLY A 20 -12.57 -5.68 5.90
N ASP A 21 -13.03 -4.43 6.07
CA ASP A 21 -14.13 -3.83 5.31
C ASP A 21 -13.71 -2.43 4.82
N PRO A 22 -13.18 -2.33 3.58
CA PRO A 22 -12.73 -1.05 3.05
C PRO A 22 -13.91 -0.11 2.74
N ILE A 23 -15.09 -0.64 2.39
CA ILE A 23 -16.25 0.19 2.07
C ILE A 23 -16.76 0.88 3.34
N GLU A 24 -16.89 0.14 4.45
CA GLU A 24 -17.27 0.73 5.73
C GLU A 24 -16.24 1.74 6.21
N THR A 25 -14.95 1.46 6.04
CA THR A 25 -13.88 2.42 6.35
C THR A 25 -14.04 3.73 5.57
N VAL A 26 -14.35 3.65 4.26
CA VAL A 26 -14.62 4.83 3.44
C VAL A 26 -15.87 5.59 3.92
N LYS A 27 -16.94 4.89 4.32
CA LYS A 27 -18.14 5.55 4.89
C LYS A 27 -17.79 6.31 6.17
N GLN A 28 -16.94 5.77 7.03
CA GLN A 28 -16.48 6.45 8.23
C GLN A 28 -15.64 7.70 7.89
N ILE A 29 -14.74 7.60 6.90
CA ILE A 29 -14.00 8.77 6.38
C ILE A 29 -14.97 9.85 5.88
N LYS A 30 -15.98 9.47 5.10
CA LYS A 30 -17.02 10.40 4.60
C LYS A 30 -17.73 11.12 5.74
N LYS A 31 -18.16 10.39 6.78
CA LYS A 31 -18.86 10.96 7.95
C LYS A 31 -18.05 12.05 8.66
N MET A 32 -16.73 11.98 8.62
CA MET A 32 -15.86 12.95 9.28
C MET A 32 -15.66 14.23 8.45
N LEU A 33 -15.82 14.14 7.13
CA LEU A 33 -15.63 15.28 6.23
C LEU A 33 -16.78 16.28 6.32
N LYS A 34 -16.45 17.57 6.24
CA LYS A 34 -17.41 18.62 5.84
C LYS A 34 -17.99 18.33 4.46
N SER A 35 -19.08 19.00 4.11
CA SER A 35 -19.76 18.83 2.80
C SER A 35 -18.86 19.13 1.60
N ASP A 36 -17.93 20.07 1.75
CA ASP A 36 -16.92 20.48 0.76
C ASP A 36 -15.51 19.94 1.07
N GLY A 37 -15.39 19.12 2.11
CA GLY A 37 -14.12 18.54 2.55
C GLY A 37 -13.57 17.49 1.57
N LYS A 38 -12.26 17.25 1.67
CA LYS A 38 -11.53 16.30 0.81
C LYS A 38 -10.89 15.17 1.59
N ALA A 39 -11.03 13.94 1.09
CA ALA A 39 -10.25 12.80 1.52
C ALA A 39 -9.01 12.64 0.63
N VAL A 40 -7.85 12.39 1.23
CA VAL A 40 -6.64 11.96 0.52
C VAL A 40 -6.31 10.54 0.97
N ILE A 41 -6.45 9.60 0.05
CA ILE A 41 -6.36 8.17 0.35
C ILE A 41 -5.27 7.54 -0.50
N TRP A 42 -4.30 6.89 0.14
CA TRP A 42 -3.20 6.20 -0.55
C TRP A 42 -3.21 4.70 -0.24
N VAL A 43 -3.15 3.89 -1.29
CA VAL A 43 -3.27 2.42 -1.24
C VAL A 43 -2.27 1.72 -2.16
N TYR A 44 -1.98 0.46 -1.86
CA TYR A 44 -1.16 -0.37 -2.76
C TYR A 44 -1.89 -0.69 -4.06
N GLY A 45 -1.18 -0.56 -5.18
CA GLY A 45 -1.69 -0.76 -6.52
C GLY A 45 -1.32 -2.14 -7.08
N LYS A 46 -2.14 -2.70 -7.96
CA LYS A 46 -1.77 -3.93 -8.70
C LYS A 46 -0.85 -3.64 -9.88
N GLU A 47 -1.10 -2.53 -10.57
CA GLU A 47 -0.36 -2.13 -11.76
C GLU A 47 1.13 -1.92 -11.44
N GLY A 48 2.02 -2.38 -12.33
CA GLY A 48 3.47 -2.29 -12.16
C GLY A 48 4.09 -3.17 -11.07
N ASN A 49 3.29 -3.92 -10.32
CA ASN A 49 3.73 -4.80 -9.23
C ASN A 49 3.66 -6.30 -9.55
N SER A 50 3.42 -6.73 -10.79
CA SER A 50 3.17 -8.14 -11.11
C SER A 50 4.24 -9.09 -10.56
N LEU A 51 5.53 -8.83 -10.82
CA LEU A 51 6.65 -9.64 -10.31
C LEU A 51 6.68 -9.69 -8.79
N TYR A 52 6.52 -8.54 -8.14
CA TYR A 52 6.49 -8.44 -6.69
C TYR A 52 5.31 -9.22 -6.10
N LEU A 53 4.11 -9.08 -6.67
CA LEU A 53 2.90 -9.78 -6.22
C LEU A 53 3.01 -11.28 -6.40
N THR A 54 3.63 -11.77 -7.49
CA THR A 54 3.89 -13.20 -7.66
C THR A 54 4.78 -13.73 -6.53
N LEU A 55 5.90 -13.06 -6.26
CA LEU A 55 6.82 -13.45 -5.18
C LEU A 55 6.15 -13.36 -3.80
N TYR A 56 5.46 -12.26 -3.53
CA TYR A 56 4.73 -12.03 -2.29
C TYR A 56 3.64 -13.07 -2.07
N ASN A 57 2.84 -13.41 -3.08
CA ASN A 57 1.77 -14.41 -2.95
C ASN A 57 2.35 -15.80 -2.66
N SER A 58 3.47 -16.16 -3.29
CA SER A 58 4.15 -17.43 -3.00
C SER A 58 4.71 -17.48 -1.58
N LEU A 59 5.34 -16.40 -1.10
CA LEU A 59 5.92 -16.36 0.24
C LEU A 59 4.86 -16.24 1.33
N SER A 60 3.89 -15.33 1.14
CA SER A 60 2.85 -15.01 2.13
C SER A 60 1.93 -16.19 2.45
N PHE A 61 1.78 -17.14 1.52
CA PHE A 61 1.09 -18.40 1.77
C PHE A 61 1.70 -19.17 2.97
N PHE A 62 3.03 -19.15 3.10
CA PHE A 62 3.74 -19.82 4.18
C PHE A 62 4.02 -18.90 5.37
N THR A 63 4.29 -17.61 5.14
CA THR A 63 4.75 -16.71 6.21
C THR A 63 3.64 -16.23 7.15
N LYS A 64 2.38 -16.16 6.70
CA LYS A 64 1.26 -15.67 7.54
C LYS A 64 1.00 -16.51 8.78
N LYS A 65 1.39 -17.80 8.76
CA LYS A 65 1.24 -18.72 9.90
C LYS A 65 2.54 -18.94 10.66
N MET A 66 3.60 -18.23 10.27
CA MET A 66 4.93 -18.44 10.81
C MET A 66 5.07 -17.77 12.18
N PRO A 67 5.70 -18.43 13.18
CA PRO A 67 6.02 -17.77 14.43
C PRO A 67 6.95 -16.58 14.21
N HIS A 68 6.74 -15.51 14.98
CA HIS A 68 7.47 -14.24 14.87
C HIS A 68 9.00 -14.42 14.71
N LYS A 69 9.65 -15.22 15.56
CA LYS A 69 11.10 -15.45 15.52
C LYS A 69 11.60 -16.03 14.18
N LEU A 70 10.81 -16.94 13.59
CA LEU A 70 11.17 -17.56 12.32
C LEU A 70 10.96 -16.57 11.17
N LEU A 71 9.93 -15.72 11.25
CA LEU A 71 9.70 -14.67 10.25
C LEU A 71 10.79 -13.61 10.27
N VAL A 72 11.28 -13.21 11.44
CA VAL A 72 12.44 -12.31 11.58
C VAL A 72 13.68 -12.95 10.95
N PHE A 73 13.96 -14.22 11.28
CA PHE A 73 15.09 -14.95 10.68
C PHE A 73 14.98 -15.02 9.15
N LEU A 74 13.81 -15.36 8.62
CA LEU A 74 13.56 -15.41 7.18
C LEU A 74 13.77 -14.03 6.52
N SER A 75 13.27 -12.96 7.14
CA SER A 75 13.40 -11.58 6.62
C SER A 75 14.87 -11.18 6.51
N LYS A 76 15.68 -11.54 7.52
CA LYS A 76 17.14 -11.35 7.50
C LYS A 76 17.80 -12.12 6.35
N VAL A 77 17.42 -13.38 6.13
CA VAL A 77 17.95 -14.20 5.02
C VAL A 77 17.56 -13.61 3.66
N LEU A 78 16.31 -13.17 3.49
CA LEU A 78 15.80 -12.56 2.25
C LEU A 78 16.40 -11.18 1.96
N THR A 79 17.00 -10.53 2.95
CA THR A 79 17.67 -9.24 2.76
C THR A 79 18.89 -9.37 1.84
N TYR A 80 19.66 -10.46 1.93
CA TYR A 80 20.83 -10.68 1.07
C TYR A 80 20.51 -10.74 -0.44
N PRO A 81 19.56 -11.58 -0.91
CA PRO A 81 19.20 -11.59 -2.33
C PRO A 81 18.56 -10.27 -2.78
N LEU A 82 17.83 -9.56 -1.91
CA LEU A 82 17.32 -8.22 -2.22
C LEU A 82 18.47 -7.22 -2.44
N MET A 83 19.50 -7.24 -1.58
CA MET A 83 20.69 -6.40 -1.75
C MET A 83 21.44 -6.73 -3.05
N ALA A 84 21.56 -8.03 -3.39
CA ALA A 84 22.15 -8.46 -4.65
C ALA A 84 21.33 -7.96 -5.85
N TYR A 85 20.00 -8.02 -5.77
CA TYR A 85 19.09 -7.50 -6.80
C TYR A 85 19.23 -5.97 -6.96
N ILE A 86 19.30 -5.21 -5.85
CA ILE A 86 19.54 -3.76 -5.87
C ILE A 86 20.89 -3.44 -6.51
N TRP A 87 21.94 -4.19 -6.15
CA TRP A 87 23.28 -4.03 -6.74
C TRP A 87 23.28 -4.31 -8.25
N LEU A 88 22.53 -5.32 -8.70
CA LEU A 88 22.40 -5.66 -10.11
C LEU A 88 21.56 -4.61 -10.85
N ALA A 89 20.47 -4.14 -10.25
CA ALA A 89 19.62 -3.08 -10.78
C ALA A 89 20.39 -1.77 -11.00
N LYS A 90 21.44 -1.49 -10.22
CA LYS A 90 22.32 -0.33 -10.48
C LYS A 90 23.05 -0.43 -11.82
N ARG A 91 23.33 -1.65 -12.31
CA ARG A 91 24.17 -1.93 -13.50
C ARG A 91 23.38 -2.27 -14.76
N ILE A 92 22.25 -2.95 -14.64
CA ILE A 92 21.46 -3.42 -15.78
C ILE A 92 19.97 -3.04 -15.64
N PRO A 93 19.20 -2.94 -16.74
CA PRO A 93 17.78 -2.56 -16.70
C PRO A 93 16.90 -3.70 -16.19
N LEU A 94 16.82 -3.86 -14.86
CA LEU A 94 15.91 -4.81 -14.21
C LEU A 94 14.48 -4.24 -14.03
N PRO A 95 13.46 -5.11 -13.89
CA PRO A 95 12.15 -4.71 -13.39
C PRO A 95 12.25 -3.89 -12.09
N MET A 96 11.38 -2.89 -11.95
CA MET A 96 11.35 -1.99 -10.79
C MET A 96 12.67 -1.25 -10.50
N ARG A 97 13.63 -1.19 -11.45
CA ARG A 97 14.95 -0.56 -11.24
C ARG A 97 14.90 0.80 -10.57
N LYS A 98 14.00 1.70 -11.01
CA LYS A 98 13.88 3.05 -10.43
C LYS A 98 13.57 3.00 -8.93
N TYR A 99 12.69 2.08 -8.50
CA TYR A 99 12.36 1.88 -7.09
C TYR A 99 13.53 1.24 -6.33
N MET A 100 14.12 0.17 -6.89
CA MET A 100 15.25 -0.53 -6.28
C MET A 100 16.44 0.40 -6.04
N VAL A 101 16.77 1.26 -7.01
CA VAL A 101 17.95 2.13 -6.93
C VAL A 101 17.66 3.39 -6.10
N ASN A 102 16.51 4.05 -6.32
CA ASN A 102 16.28 5.38 -5.75
C ASN A 102 15.53 5.39 -4.42
N VAL A 103 14.91 4.26 -4.04
CA VAL A 103 14.21 4.08 -2.76
C VAL A 103 14.96 3.06 -1.90
N LEU A 104 14.88 1.77 -2.24
CA LEU A 104 15.46 0.71 -1.41
C LEU A 104 17.00 0.77 -1.36
N GLY A 105 17.64 1.24 -2.43
CA GLY A 105 19.10 1.37 -2.49
C GLY A 105 19.70 2.42 -1.55
N LYS A 106 18.85 3.19 -0.86
CA LYS A 106 19.24 4.13 0.20
C LYS A 106 19.12 3.52 1.61
N TYR A 107 18.46 2.37 1.73
CA TYR A 107 18.19 1.73 3.01
C TYR A 107 19.42 0.94 3.48
N SER A 108 19.67 0.98 4.79
CA SER A 108 20.57 0.09 5.49
C SER A 108 20.07 -1.35 5.47
N PHE A 109 20.92 -2.30 5.87
CA PHE A 109 20.53 -3.71 6.01
C PHE A 109 19.29 -3.85 6.91
N TYR A 110 19.28 -3.15 8.05
CA TYR A 110 18.19 -3.22 9.02
C TYR A 110 16.88 -2.66 8.45
N GLU A 111 16.92 -1.56 7.71
CA GLU A 111 15.72 -1.00 7.08
C GLU A 111 15.16 -1.91 5.97
N LEU A 112 16.03 -2.60 5.23
CA LEU A 112 15.61 -3.61 4.25
C LEU A 112 15.00 -4.85 4.93
N GLU A 113 15.60 -5.32 6.02
CA GLU A 113 15.08 -6.42 6.83
C GLU A 113 13.68 -6.08 7.37
N LEU A 114 13.52 -4.89 7.96
CA LEU A 114 12.22 -4.39 8.43
C LEU A 114 11.20 -4.28 7.30
N THR A 115 11.61 -3.76 6.14
CA THR A 115 10.73 -3.65 4.96
C THR A 115 10.21 -5.03 4.53
N ILE A 116 11.09 -6.04 4.49
CA ILE A 116 10.68 -7.42 4.15
C ILE A 116 9.74 -7.99 5.21
N TYR A 117 10.09 -7.81 6.49
CA TYR A 117 9.27 -8.28 7.61
C TYR A 117 7.86 -7.67 7.55
N ASP A 118 7.77 -6.36 7.38
CA ASP A 118 6.50 -5.63 7.32
C ASP A 118 5.65 -6.00 6.10
N GLN A 119 6.25 -6.46 5.01
CA GLN A 119 5.49 -6.99 3.88
C GLN A 119 4.99 -8.42 4.14
N LEU A 120 5.74 -9.25 4.84
CA LEU A 120 5.39 -10.67 5.05
C LEU A 120 4.55 -10.95 6.30
N ASN A 121 4.53 -10.02 7.26
CA ASN A 121 3.83 -10.13 8.54
C ASN A 121 2.30 -9.89 8.47
N PRO A 122 1.76 -8.96 7.66
CA PRO A 122 0.33 -8.66 7.66
C PRO A 122 -0.54 -9.83 7.19
N ASN A 123 -1.59 -10.12 7.96
CA ASN A 123 -2.58 -11.14 7.60
C ASN A 123 -3.40 -10.74 6.36
N VAL A 124 -3.68 -9.44 6.22
CA VAL A 124 -4.48 -8.85 5.13
C VAL A 124 -3.68 -7.71 4.51
N ALA A 125 -3.42 -7.81 3.21
CA ALA A 125 -2.92 -6.71 2.39
C ALA A 125 -3.56 -6.83 1.01
N ALA A 126 -4.55 -6.00 0.74
CA ALA A 126 -5.15 -5.90 -0.57
C ALA A 126 -4.26 -5.06 -1.48
N TYR A 127 -4.22 -5.43 -2.76
CA TYR A 127 -3.68 -4.61 -3.82
C TYR A 127 -4.84 -4.40 -4.77
N TRP A 128 -5.10 -3.17 -5.20
CA TRP A 128 -6.23 -2.86 -6.08
C TRP A 128 -5.75 -2.28 -7.41
N THR A 129 -6.45 -2.60 -8.49
CA THR A 129 -6.36 -1.79 -9.71
C THR A 129 -6.92 -0.40 -9.45
N ARG A 130 -6.65 0.55 -10.36
CA ARG A 130 -7.29 1.87 -10.30
C ARG A 130 -8.82 1.77 -10.25
N GLU A 131 -9.41 0.91 -11.07
CA GLU A 131 -10.86 0.75 -11.15
C GLU A 131 -11.45 0.08 -9.92
N GLU A 132 -10.80 -0.94 -9.37
CA GLU A 132 -11.19 -1.55 -8.09
C GLU A 132 -11.17 -0.51 -6.96
N PHE A 133 -10.10 0.30 -6.89
CA PHE A 133 -9.99 1.35 -5.89
C PHE A 133 -11.06 2.43 -6.06
N LYS A 134 -11.31 2.87 -7.30
CA LYS A 134 -12.41 3.80 -7.62
C LYS A 134 -13.76 3.25 -7.14
N ASN A 135 -14.07 2.00 -7.46
CA ASN A 135 -15.34 1.37 -7.07
C ASN A 135 -15.50 1.30 -5.55
N ILE A 136 -14.42 1.03 -4.80
CA ILE A 136 -14.44 1.03 -3.32
C ILE A 136 -14.78 2.43 -2.78
N LEU A 137 -14.18 3.48 -3.35
CA LEU A 137 -14.44 4.86 -2.94
C LEU A 137 -15.90 5.24 -3.19
N GLU A 138 -16.39 4.98 -4.40
CA GLU A 138 -17.77 5.30 -4.81
C GLU A 138 -18.80 4.51 -3.98
N SER A 139 -18.55 3.22 -3.73
CA SER A 139 -19.41 2.38 -2.87
C SER A 139 -19.45 2.87 -1.42
N GLY A 140 -18.38 3.52 -0.95
CA GLY A 140 -18.34 4.18 0.35
C GLY A 140 -18.88 5.61 0.35
N GLY A 141 -19.34 6.11 -0.79
CA GLY A 141 -19.95 7.43 -0.95
C GLY A 141 -18.96 8.58 -1.13
N LEU A 142 -17.71 8.30 -1.52
CA LEU A 142 -16.73 9.30 -1.94
C LEU A 142 -16.61 9.32 -3.46
N GLU A 143 -16.63 10.51 -4.04
CA GLU A 143 -16.40 10.74 -5.47
C GLU A 143 -14.93 11.13 -5.70
N PRO A 144 -14.14 10.31 -6.41
CA PRO A 144 -12.74 10.63 -6.68
C PRO A 144 -12.61 11.72 -7.75
N LEU A 145 -11.88 12.78 -7.41
CA LEU A 145 -11.58 13.92 -8.28
C LEU A 145 -10.29 13.71 -9.08
N GLU A 146 -9.25 13.20 -8.41
CA GLU A 146 -7.92 13.05 -8.97
C GLU A 146 -7.31 11.72 -8.55
N PHE A 147 -6.56 11.09 -9.46
CA PHE A 147 -5.77 9.89 -9.18
C PHE A 147 -4.30 10.11 -9.53
N TYR A 148 -3.42 9.64 -8.65
CA TYR A 148 -1.97 9.68 -8.84
C TYR A 148 -1.39 8.28 -8.74
N HIS A 149 -0.76 7.80 -9.82
CA HIS A 149 -0.02 6.54 -9.82
C HIS A 149 1.40 6.77 -9.28
N ARG A 150 1.57 6.64 -7.96
CA ARG A 150 2.83 6.96 -7.30
C ARG A 150 3.84 5.84 -7.54
N HIS A 151 4.95 6.22 -8.17
CA HIS A 151 6.09 5.35 -8.48
C HIS A 151 5.77 4.08 -9.29
N GLY A 152 4.57 3.99 -9.86
CA GLY A 152 4.14 2.85 -10.65
C GLY A 152 3.72 1.62 -9.83
N TYR A 153 3.48 1.75 -8.52
CA TYR A 153 3.14 0.61 -7.65
C TYR A 153 2.01 0.92 -6.63
N SER A 154 1.46 2.14 -6.64
CA SER A 154 0.47 2.56 -5.66
C SER A 154 -0.42 3.67 -6.19
N TRP A 155 -1.65 3.74 -5.67
CA TRP A 155 -2.63 4.75 -6.07
C TRP A 155 -2.87 5.72 -4.94
N THR A 156 -2.90 7.01 -5.24
CA THR A 156 -3.48 8.04 -4.37
C THR A 156 -4.73 8.58 -5.03
N ALA A 157 -5.83 8.69 -4.29
CA ALA A 157 -7.03 9.38 -4.71
C ALA A 157 -7.24 10.63 -3.84
N ILE A 158 -7.60 11.74 -4.49
CA ILE A 158 -8.22 12.89 -3.81
C ILE A 158 -9.70 12.82 -4.12
N SER A 159 -10.54 12.72 -3.10
CA SER A 159 -11.99 12.53 -3.23
C SER A 159 -12.76 13.56 -2.42
N LYS A 160 -13.97 13.87 -2.85
CA LYS A 160 -14.96 14.65 -2.09
C LYS A 160 -16.15 13.74 -1.71
N GLN A 161 -17.09 14.25 -0.94
CA GLN A 161 -18.35 13.53 -0.75
C GLN A 161 -19.09 13.40 -2.10
N GLY A 162 -19.52 12.19 -2.44
CA GLY A 162 -20.38 11.97 -3.61
C GLY A 162 -21.77 12.55 -3.37
N GLN A 163 -22.34 13.17 -4.39
CA GLN A 163 -23.75 13.56 -4.39
C GLN A 163 -24.58 12.27 -4.43
N GLY A 164 -25.35 12.04 -3.36
CA GLY A 164 -26.25 10.88 -3.27
C GLY A 164 -27.44 11.01 -4.21
#